data_AF-A0AAD8PXY4-F1
#
_entry.id   AF-A0AAD8PXY4-F1
#
_cell.length_a   1.000
_cell.length_b   1.000
_cell.length_c   1.000
_cell.angle_alpha   90.00
_cell.angle_beta   90.00
_cell.angle_gamma   90.00
#
_symmetry.space_group_name_H-M   'P 1'
#
loop_
_entity.id
_entity.type
_entity.pdbx_description
1 polymer ?
#
loop_
_entity_poly.entity_id
_entity_poly.type
_entity_poly.pdbx_seq_one_letter_code
_entity_poly.pdbx_strand_id
1 'polypeptide(L)'
;MSRIQIPLDALTSRLNLQDRFNSMRSGGLSGRFANLRPISEFLDMKRLSKPANFGEVQSRWNYNLSYFSSNYSVVFLMLSVYALLTNWVLLFDIIFVIAGMFLIGKLDGRDLEIGTFRATTSQLWTGLLVISVPLGLYASPFATLLWLVGASGVVVLGHAAFMDKPIDEAFSGEAV
;
A
#
# COMPACT_ATOMS: atom_id res chain seq x y z
N MET A 1 17.49 32.93 -31.82
CA MET A 1 16.89 32.49 -30.53
C MET A 1 16.76 30.97 -30.58
N SER A 2 17.72 30.22 -30.02
CA SER A 2 17.74 28.76 -30.07
C SER A 2 16.76 28.20 -29.03
N ARG A 3 15.77 27.43 -29.49
CA ARG A 3 14.76 26.78 -28.63
C ARG A 3 15.36 25.49 -28.08
N ILE A 4 15.71 25.49 -26.80
CA ILE A 4 16.13 24.31 -26.06
C ILE A 4 14.95 23.33 -26.07
N GLN A 5 15.05 22.27 -26.88
CA GLN A 5 14.12 21.15 -26.88
C GLN A 5 14.58 20.17 -25.80
N ILE A 6 13.92 20.19 -24.64
CA ILE A 6 14.17 19.21 -23.57
C ILE A 6 13.49 17.89 -24.00
N PRO A 7 14.23 16.80 -24.26
CA PRO A 7 13.64 15.53 -24.65
C PRO A 7 13.05 14.84 -23.41
N LEU A 8 11.83 15.24 -23.03
CA LEU A 8 11.06 14.62 -21.95
C LEU A 8 10.87 13.11 -22.17
N ASP A 9 10.77 12.68 -23.44
CA ASP A 9 10.61 11.27 -23.83
C ASP A 9 11.85 10.40 -23.52
N ALA A 10 13.04 11.00 -23.47
CA ALA A 10 14.27 10.30 -23.11
C ALA A 10 14.42 10.10 -21.59
N LEU A 11 13.79 10.97 -20.79
CA LEU A 11 13.78 10.83 -19.32
C LEU A 11 12.74 9.80 -18.86
N THR A 12 11.58 9.76 -19.50
CA THR A 12 10.50 8.80 -19.20
C THR A 12 10.78 7.39 -19.70
N SER A 13 11.56 7.22 -20.77
CA SER A 13 12.00 5.89 -21.24
C SER A 13 13.12 5.29 -20.38
N ARG A 14 14.03 6.12 -19.85
CA ARG A 14 15.07 5.66 -18.91
C ARG A 14 14.51 5.35 -17.53
N LEU A 15 13.54 6.14 -17.08
CA LEU A 15 12.76 5.87 -15.89
C LEU A 15 11.61 4.96 -16.29
N ASN A 16 11.88 3.65 -16.42
CA ASN A 16 10.93 2.61 -16.84
C ASN A 16 9.74 2.43 -15.85
N LEU A 17 9.03 3.53 -15.59
CA LEU A 17 7.99 3.74 -14.61
C LEU A 17 6.67 3.19 -15.13
N GLN A 18 6.47 3.21 -16.45
CA GLN A 18 5.29 2.65 -17.09
C GLN A 18 5.26 1.12 -16.97
N ASP A 19 6.39 0.43 -17.19
CA ASP A 19 6.47 -1.02 -16.99
C ASP A 19 6.35 -1.41 -15.50
N ARG A 20 6.92 -0.59 -14.60
CA ARG A 20 6.75 -0.76 -13.14
C ARG A 20 5.31 -0.53 -12.69
N PHE A 21 4.62 0.44 -13.28
CA PHE A 21 3.22 0.72 -12.97
C PHE A 21 2.29 -0.34 -13.55
N ASN A 22 2.61 -0.86 -14.74
CA ASN A 22 1.91 -1.98 -15.35
C ASN A 22 2.14 -3.28 -14.58
N SER A 23 3.33 -3.56 -14.05
CA SER A 23 3.58 -4.73 -13.21
C SER A 23 2.90 -4.64 -11.84
N MET A 24 2.70 -3.42 -11.31
CA MET A 24 1.87 -3.21 -10.12
C MET A 24 0.38 -3.49 -10.38
N ARG A 25 -0.10 -3.26 -11.62
CA ARG A 25 -1.50 -3.48 -12.03
C ARG A 25 -1.78 -4.89 -12.56
N SER A 26 -0.79 -5.60 -13.10
CA SER A 26 -0.99 -6.89 -13.81
C SER A 26 -0.96 -8.12 -12.91
N GLY A 27 -0.46 -8.03 -11.67
CA GLY A 27 -0.53 -9.10 -10.69
C GLY A 27 -1.83 -9.04 -9.90
N GLY A 28 -2.92 -9.61 -10.44
CA GLY A 28 -4.18 -9.76 -9.69
C GLY A 28 -3.95 -10.39 -8.31
N LEU A 29 -4.82 -10.11 -7.33
CA LEU A 29 -4.70 -10.61 -5.95
C LEU A 29 -4.33 -12.12 -5.92
N SER A 30 -4.94 -12.92 -6.81
CA SER A 30 -4.66 -14.35 -6.99
C SER A 30 -3.19 -14.68 -7.32
N GLY A 31 -2.53 -13.91 -8.20
CA GLY A 31 -1.11 -14.12 -8.54
C GLY A 31 -0.14 -13.71 -7.44
N ARG A 32 -0.53 -12.77 -6.57
CA ARG A 32 0.24 -12.43 -5.35
C ARG A 32 0.09 -13.51 -4.28
N PHE A 33 -1.11 -14.07 -4.11
CA PHE A 33 -1.33 -15.20 -3.20
C PHE A 33 -0.65 -16.49 -3.68
N ALA A 34 -0.51 -16.70 -5.00
CA ALA A 34 0.17 -17.87 -5.57
C ALA A 34 1.68 -17.94 -5.25
N ASN A 35 2.31 -16.81 -4.91
CA ASN A 35 3.73 -16.72 -4.55
C ASN A 35 3.98 -16.63 -3.03
N LEU A 36 2.98 -16.93 -2.20
CA LEU A 36 3.16 -16.96 -0.76
C LEU A 36 4.16 -18.05 -0.36
N ARG A 37 5.21 -17.64 0.35
CA ARG A 37 6.15 -18.59 0.96
C ARG A 37 5.57 -19.15 2.26
N PRO A 38 5.88 -20.41 2.61
CA PRO A 38 5.46 -21.00 3.88
C PRO A 38 5.79 -20.09 5.06
N ILE A 39 4.85 -19.96 6.01
CA ILE A 39 5.06 -19.11 7.20
C ILE A 39 6.24 -19.60 8.04
N SER A 40 6.48 -20.92 8.06
CA SER A 40 7.63 -21.53 8.73
C SER A 40 8.97 -21.09 8.16
N GLU A 41 9.01 -20.73 6.87
CA GLU A 41 10.20 -20.19 6.21
C GLU A 41 10.32 -18.68 6.42
N PHE A 42 9.19 -17.98 6.40
CA PHE A 42 9.15 -16.55 6.71
C PHE A 42 9.60 -16.27 8.15
N LEU A 43 9.12 -17.05 9.12
CA LEU A 43 9.46 -16.90 10.53
C LEU A 43 10.51 -17.92 11.00
N ASP A 44 11.49 -18.23 10.14
CA ASP A 44 12.56 -19.14 10.53
C ASP A 44 13.56 -18.47 11.47
N MET A 45 13.29 -18.61 12.77
CA MET A 45 14.10 -18.06 13.85
C MET A 45 15.57 -18.54 13.83
N LYS A 46 15.88 -19.65 13.16
CA LYS A 46 17.26 -20.16 13.05
C LYS A 46 18.11 -19.36 12.08
N ARG A 47 17.48 -18.67 11.12
CA ARG A 47 18.12 -17.82 10.12
C ARG A 47 18.12 -16.34 10.52
N LEU A 48 17.59 -16.01 11.70
CA LEU A 48 17.70 -14.67 12.25
C LEU A 48 19.12 -14.47 12.77
N SER A 49 19.83 -13.54 12.15
CA SER A 49 21.15 -13.13 12.61
C SER A 49 21.32 -11.62 12.53
N LYS A 50 22.20 -11.10 13.38
CA LYS A 50 22.53 -9.68 13.39
C LYS A 50 23.45 -9.37 12.20
N PRO A 51 23.08 -8.46 11.30
CA PRO A 51 23.96 -8.08 10.20
C PRO A 51 25.24 -7.42 10.74
N ALA A 52 26.38 -7.79 10.18
CA ALA A 52 27.70 -7.34 10.61
C ALA A 52 27.99 -5.90 10.16
N ASN A 53 27.48 -5.48 9.00
CA ASN A 53 27.67 -4.14 8.46
C ASN A 53 26.52 -3.68 7.54
N PHE A 54 26.55 -2.42 7.14
CA PHE A 54 25.51 -1.82 6.29
C PHE A 54 25.46 -2.41 4.87
N GLY A 55 26.59 -2.87 4.32
CA GLY A 55 26.62 -3.55 3.02
C GLY A 55 25.86 -4.87 3.04
N GLU A 56 25.97 -5.60 4.15
CA GLU A 56 25.20 -6.83 4.36
C GLU A 56 23.70 -6.55 4.48
N VAL A 57 23.29 -5.51 5.22
CA VAL A 57 21.89 -5.08 5.30
C VAL A 57 21.32 -4.80 3.91
N GLN A 58 22.03 -4.03 3.08
CA GLN A 58 21.59 -3.73 1.72
C GLN A 58 21.45 -5.00 0.86
N SER A 59 22.41 -5.91 0.99
CA SER A 59 22.41 -7.20 0.29
C SER A 59 21.19 -8.05 0.71
N ARG A 60 20.93 -8.14 2.02
CA ARG A 60 19.78 -8.87 2.60
C ARG A 60 18.46 -8.24 2.19
N TRP A 61 18.33 -6.90 2.19
CA TRP A 61 17.15 -6.22 1.68
C TRP A 61 16.85 -6.55 0.23
N ASN A 62 17.85 -6.44 -0.66
CA ASN A 62 17.67 -6.70 -2.10
C ASN A 62 17.15 -8.12 -2.35
N TYR A 63 17.64 -9.11 -1.59
CA TYR A 63 17.19 -10.49 -1.69
C TYR A 63 15.82 -10.70 -1.03
N ASN A 64 15.70 -10.41 0.27
CA ASN A 64 14.53 -10.76 1.07
C ASN A 64 13.27 -10.01 0.63
N LEU A 65 13.37 -8.73 0.24
CA LEU A 65 12.22 -7.95 -0.24
C LEU A 65 11.60 -8.53 -1.51
N SER A 66 12.44 -9.09 -2.38
CA SER A 66 11.98 -9.81 -3.58
C SER A 66 11.45 -11.20 -3.21
N TYR A 67 12.22 -11.95 -2.42
CA TYR A 67 11.93 -13.33 -2.06
C TYR A 67 10.62 -13.52 -1.27
N PHE A 68 10.35 -12.63 -0.30
CA PHE A 68 9.16 -12.65 0.55
C PHE A 68 8.12 -11.58 0.19
N SER A 69 8.13 -11.06 -1.05
CA SER A 69 7.26 -9.96 -1.49
C SER A 69 5.77 -10.17 -1.19
N SER A 70 5.26 -11.38 -1.40
CA SER A 70 3.87 -11.74 -1.10
C SER A 70 3.59 -11.76 0.40
N ASN A 71 4.49 -12.33 1.22
CA ASN A 71 4.35 -12.35 2.67
C ASN A 71 4.33 -10.91 3.22
N TYR A 72 5.22 -10.02 2.75
CA TYR A 72 5.21 -8.61 3.14
C TYR A 72 3.94 -7.87 2.70
N SER A 73 3.38 -8.20 1.53
CA SER A 73 2.09 -7.65 1.09
C SER A 73 0.96 -8.04 2.05
N VAL A 74 0.96 -9.27 2.55
CA VAL A 74 -0.02 -9.73 3.56
C VAL A 74 0.19 -9.02 4.90
N VAL A 75 1.44 -8.87 5.36
CA VAL A 75 1.74 -8.10 6.59
C VAL A 75 1.26 -6.65 6.46
N PHE A 76 1.50 -5.99 5.33
CA PHE A 76 1.01 -4.65 5.06
C PHE A 76 -0.53 -4.60 5.11
N LEU A 77 -1.22 -5.58 4.52
CA LEU A 77 -2.68 -5.67 4.57
C LEU A 77 -3.19 -5.86 5.99
N MET A 78 -2.56 -6.75 6.78
CA MET A 78 -2.91 -6.97 8.19
C MET A 78 -2.74 -5.67 9.01
N LEU A 79 -1.62 -4.96 8.83
CA LEU A 79 -1.38 -3.67 9.48
C LEU A 79 -2.38 -2.60 9.03
N SER A 80 -2.79 -2.61 7.75
CA SER A 80 -3.80 -1.69 7.22
C SER A 80 -5.16 -1.93 7.89
N VAL A 81 -5.58 -3.20 8.00
CA VAL A 81 -6.81 -3.57 8.72
C VAL A 81 -6.71 -3.17 10.18
N TYR A 82 -5.59 -3.44 10.85
CA TYR A 82 -5.36 -3.03 12.24
C TYR A 82 -5.44 -1.51 12.42
N ALA A 83 -4.85 -0.73 11.51
CA ALA A 83 -4.88 0.73 11.55
C ALA A 83 -6.32 1.27 11.47
N LEU A 84 -7.14 0.69 10.60
CA LEU A 84 -8.55 1.05 10.47
C LEU A 84 -9.39 0.63 11.69
N LEU A 85 -9.18 -0.58 12.21
CA LEU A 85 -9.89 -1.06 13.40
C LEU A 85 -9.52 -0.30 14.67
N THR A 86 -8.31 0.27 14.74
CA THR A 86 -7.88 1.12 15.85
C THR A 86 -8.46 2.53 15.74
N ASN A 87 -8.73 3.00 14.53
CA ASN A 87 -9.31 4.31 14.25
C ASN A 87 -10.76 4.18 13.74
N TRP A 88 -11.67 3.88 14.68
CA TRP A 88 -13.10 3.69 14.38
C TRP A 88 -13.75 4.88 13.68
N VAL A 89 -13.30 6.11 13.99
CA VAL A 89 -13.82 7.34 13.36
C VAL A 89 -13.43 7.38 11.88
N LEU A 90 -12.17 7.10 11.56
CA LEU A 90 -11.71 7.03 10.17
C LEU A 90 -12.43 5.92 9.40
N LEU A 91 -12.61 4.75 10.02
CA LEU A 91 -13.35 3.65 9.42
C LEU A 91 -14.80 4.04 9.13
N PHE A 92 -15.47 4.69 10.08
CA PHE A 92 -16.83 5.19 9.89
C PHE A 92 -16.90 6.23 8.77
N ASP A 93 -15.99 7.21 8.74
CA ASP A 93 -15.96 8.25 7.72
C ASP A 93 -15.75 7.66 6.30
N ILE A 94 -14.85 6.69 6.15
CA ILE A 94 -14.65 5.96 4.89
C ILE A 94 -15.94 5.24 4.46
N ILE A 95 -16.59 4.51 5.36
CA ILE A 95 -17.84 3.79 5.05
C ILE A 95 -18.95 4.80 4.70
N PHE A 96 -19.07 5.88 5.46
CA PHE A 96 -20.06 6.94 5.23
C PHE A 96 -19.88 7.58 3.86
N VAL A 97 -18.66 7.93 3.48
CA VAL A 97 -18.37 8.51 2.16
C VAL A 97 -18.65 7.51 1.05
N ILE A 98 -18.19 6.26 1.15
CA ILE A 98 -18.41 5.23 0.12
C ILE A 98 -19.90 4.93 -0.04
N ALA A 99 -20.62 4.73 1.07
CA ALA A 99 -22.06 4.47 1.05
C ALA A 99 -22.83 5.68 0.53
N GLY A 100 -22.47 6.90 0.94
CA GLY A 100 -23.06 8.14 0.45
C GLY A 100 -22.87 8.31 -1.05
N MET A 101 -21.65 8.13 -1.56
CA MET A 101 -21.35 8.17 -2.99
C MET A 101 -22.12 7.10 -3.77
N PHE A 102 -22.22 5.87 -3.23
CA PHE A 102 -22.97 4.79 -3.86
C PHE A 102 -24.48 5.09 -3.93
N LEU A 103 -25.06 5.57 -2.83
CA LEU A 103 -26.47 5.93 -2.77
C LEU A 103 -26.81 7.10 -3.70
N ILE A 104 -25.98 8.15 -3.70
CA ILE A 104 -26.16 9.31 -4.58
C ILE A 104 -25.96 8.91 -6.04
N GLY A 105 -24.96 8.08 -6.34
CA GLY A 105 -24.71 7.55 -7.68
C GLY A 105 -25.90 6.76 -8.22
N LYS A 106 -26.60 6.01 -7.35
CA LYS A 106 -27.79 5.23 -7.73
C LYS A 106 -29.02 6.10 -8.07
N LEU A 107 -29.01 7.40 -7.75
CA LEU A 107 -30.12 8.29 -8.09
C LEU A 107 -30.11 8.71 -9.58
N ASP A 108 -29.01 8.51 -10.30
CA ASP A 108 -28.84 8.89 -11.71
C ASP A 108 -29.17 10.37 -11.99
N GLY A 109 -28.83 11.25 -11.04
CA GLY A 109 -29.09 12.69 -11.13
C GLY A 109 -30.53 13.12 -10.81
N ARG A 110 -31.39 12.19 -10.40
CA ARG A 110 -32.72 12.51 -9.88
C ARG A 110 -32.62 13.02 -8.45
N ASP A 111 -33.58 13.84 -8.05
CA ASP A 111 -33.72 14.26 -6.67
C ASP A 111 -34.14 13.08 -5.79
N LEU A 112 -33.62 13.04 -4.58
CA LEU A 112 -33.99 12.02 -3.59
C LEU A 112 -35.34 12.42 -3.00
N GLU A 113 -36.37 11.66 -3.36
CA GLU A 113 -37.71 11.80 -2.79
C GLU A 113 -37.99 10.61 -1.85
N ILE A 114 -38.00 10.85 -0.54
CA ILE A 114 -38.37 9.88 0.49
C ILE A 114 -39.62 10.39 1.20
N GLY A 115 -40.79 9.91 0.78
CA GLY A 115 -42.08 10.36 1.33
C GLY A 115 -42.29 11.85 1.09
N THR A 116 -42.32 12.65 2.17
CA THR A 116 -42.42 14.12 2.12
C THR A 116 -41.08 14.83 2.02
N PHE A 117 -39.95 14.13 2.18
CA PHE A 117 -38.62 14.71 2.11
C PHE A 117 -38.11 14.71 0.68
N ARG A 118 -37.77 15.89 0.15
CA ARG A 118 -37.11 16.06 -1.15
C ARG A 118 -35.76 16.72 -0.94
N ALA A 119 -34.69 16.07 -1.38
CA ALA A 119 -33.35 16.63 -1.38
C ALA A 119 -32.77 16.55 -2.78
N THR A 120 -32.21 17.66 -3.26
CA THR A 120 -31.57 17.68 -4.58
C THR A 120 -30.25 16.93 -4.55
N THR A 121 -29.81 16.42 -5.70
CA THR A 121 -28.50 15.76 -5.81
C THR A 121 -27.36 16.65 -5.30
N SER A 122 -27.42 17.96 -5.56
CA SER A 122 -26.45 18.95 -5.07
C SER A 122 -26.46 19.08 -3.54
N GLN A 123 -27.64 19.08 -2.91
CA GLN A 123 -27.76 19.10 -1.45
C GLN A 123 -27.20 17.84 -0.80
N LEU A 124 -27.36 16.67 -1.44
CA LEU A 124 -26.80 15.41 -0.93
C LEU A 124 -25.27 15.40 -0.98
N TRP A 125 -24.68 15.82 -2.11
CA TRP A 125 -23.22 15.97 -2.21
C TRP A 125 -22.68 17.00 -1.22
N THR A 126 -23.39 18.11 -1.04
CA THR A 126 -23.02 19.14 -0.07
C THR A 126 -23.10 18.61 1.36
N GLY A 127 -24.17 17.90 1.72
CA GLY A 127 -24.33 17.27 3.03
C GLY A 127 -23.25 16.22 3.30
N LEU A 128 -22.92 15.40 2.30
CA LEU A 128 -21.84 14.43 2.38
C LEU A 128 -20.51 15.13 2.71
N LEU A 129 -20.15 16.19 1.98
CA LEU A 129 -18.92 16.95 2.22
C LEU A 129 -18.91 17.68 3.57
N VAL A 130 -20.01 18.32 3.96
CA VAL A 130 -20.11 19.07 5.21
C VAL A 130 -19.98 18.16 6.43
N ILE A 131 -20.39 16.89 6.32
CA ILE A 131 -20.24 15.91 7.40
C ILE A 131 -18.87 15.23 7.32
N SER A 132 -18.45 14.77 6.13
CA SER A 132 -17.24 13.97 5.97
C SER A 132 -15.97 14.80 6.15
N VAL A 133 -15.94 16.08 5.77
CA VAL A 133 -14.72 16.89 5.90
C VAL A 133 -14.36 17.13 7.36
N PRO A 134 -15.27 17.61 8.25
CA PRO A 134 -14.97 17.73 9.67
C PRO A 134 -14.65 16.38 10.33
N LEU A 135 -15.40 15.31 9.99
CA LEU A 135 -15.12 13.98 10.50
C LEU A 135 -13.75 13.47 10.07
N GLY A 136 -13.39 13.63 8.80
CA GLY A 136 -12.09 13.27 8.25
C GLY A 136 -10.96 14.05 8.89
N LEU A 137 -11.13 15.36 9.13
CA LEU A 137 -10.13 16.15 9.86
C LEU A 137 -9.94 15.65 11.30
N TYR A 138 -11.04 15.32 11.98
CA TYR A 138 -10.98 14.75 13.33
C TYR A 138 -10.34 13.35 13.34
N ALA A 139 -10.67 12.51 12.37
CA ALA A 139 -10.16 11.16 12.20
C ALA A 139 -8.65 11.11 11.89
N SER A 140 -8.05 12.23 11.48
CA SER A 140 -6.60 12.35 11.23
C SER A 140 -6.05 11.26 10.29
N PRO A 141 -6.55 11.15 9.04
CA PRO A 141 -6.15 10.12 8.08
C PRO A 141 -4.64 10.14 7.82
N PHE A 142 -4.03 11.33 7.75
CA PHE A 142 -2.58 11.47 7.54
C PHE A 142 -1.76 10.84 8.66
N ALA A 143 -2.18 10.98 9.92
CA ALA A 143 -1.49 10.34 11.04
C ALA A 143 -1.59 8.82 10.94
N THR A 144 -2.76 8.30 10.57
CA THR A 144 -2.99 6.86 10.37
C THR A 144 -2.14 6.32 9.21
N LEU A 145 -2.03 7.05 8.11
CA LEU A 145 -1.18 6.69 6.96
C LEU A 145 0.31 6.71 7.31
N LEU A 146 0.78 7.77 8.00
CA LEU A 146 2.17 7.84 8.47
C LEU A 146 2.49 6.71 9.44
N TRP A 147 1.57 6.38 10.34
CA TRP A 147 1.71 5.24 11.23
C TRP A 147 1.81 3.93 10.43
N LEU A 148 0.95 3.73 9.43
CA LEU A 148 0.96 2.53 8.60
C LEU A 148 2.28 2.39 7.81
N VAL A 149 2.78 3.48 7.23
CA VAL A 149 4.07 3.50 6.51
C VAL A 149 5.23 3.24 7.46
N GLY A 150 5.23 3.86 8.64
CA GLY A 150 6.28 3.65 9.66
C GLY A 150 6.27 2.21 10.19
N ALA A 151 5.11 1.70 10.60
CA ALA A 151 4.96 0.36 11.14
C ALA A 151 5.31 -0.71 10.10
N SER A 152 4.80 -0.59 8.87
CA SER A 152 5.17 -1.51 7.79
C SER A 152 6.64 -1.41 7.43
N GLY A 153 7.22 -0.20 7.38
CA GLY A 153 8.65 -0.01 7.17
C GLY A 153 9.50 -0.71 8.23
N VAL A 154 9.20 -0.53 9.51
CA VAL A 154 9.92 -1.18 10.61
C VAL A 154 9.79 -2.70 10.56
N VAL A 155 8.58 -3.22 10.37
CA VAL A 155 8.34 -4.68 10.35
C VAL A 155 8.97 -5.33 9.12
N VAL A 156 8.75 -4.78 7.93
CA VAL A 156 9.23 -5.36 6.66
C VAL A 156 10.73 -5.19 6.51
N LEU A 157 11.27 -3.97 6.69
CA LEU A 157 12.70 -3.73 6.53
C LEU A 157 13.50 -4.32 7.69
N GLY A 158 12.94 -4.32 8.91
CA GLY A 158 13.53 -5.01 10.05
C GLY A 158 13.65 -6.50 9.76
N HIS A 159 12.54 -7.16 9.42
CA HIS A 159 12.54 -8.56 9.04
C HIS A 159 13.54 -8.87 7.92
N ALA A 160 13.51 -8.07 6.84
CA ALA A 160 14.42 -8.24 5.70
C ALA A 160 15.90 -8.03 6.04
N ALA A 161 16.22 -7.21 7.06
CA ALA A 161 17.60 -6.97 7.50
C ALA A 161 18.13 -8.10 8.40
N PHE A 162 17.29 -8.66 9.27
CA PHE A 162 17.71 -9.71 10.21
C PHE A 162 17.67 -11.12 9.60
N MET A 163 16.97 -11.30 8.48
CA MET A 163 16.84 -12.60 7.84
C MET A 163 18.05 -12.92 6.96
N ASP A 164 18.78 -13.99 7.28
CA ASP A 164 19.92 -14.44 6.49
C ASP A 164 19.53 -14.98 5.12
N LYS A 165 20.40 -14.72 4.14
CA LYS A 165 20.33 -15.38 2.83
C LYS A 165 20.63 -16.87 2.98
N PRO A 166 19.96 -17.75 2.23
CA PRO A 166 20.33 -19.16 2.22
C PRO A 166 21.76 -19.32 1.68
N ILE A 167 22.49 -20.27 2.27
CA ILE A 167 23.90 -20.57 2.01
C ILE A 167 24.19 -20.92 0.53
N ASP A 168 23.21 -21.42 -0.21
CA ASP A 168 23.39 -21.79 -1.63
C ASP A 168 23.73 -20.58 -2.53
N GLU A 169 23.29 -19.36 -2.18
CA GLU A 169 23.71 -18.15 -2.90
C GLU A 169 25.13 -17.69 -2.51
N ALA A 170 25.56 -17.94 -1.28
CA ALA A 170 26.92 -17.59 -0.82
C ALA A 170 28.00 -18.37 -1.58
N PHE A 171 27.73 -19.63 -1.95
CA PHE A 171 28.63 -20.45 -2.76
C PHE A 171 28.54 -20.16 -4.27
N SER A 172 27.39 -19.69 -4.76
CA SER A 172 27.22 -19.33 -6.18
C SER A 172 27.99 -18.07 -6.58
N GLY A 173 28.34 -17.21 -5.62
CA GLY A 173 29.17 -16.01 -5.84
C GLY A 173 30.68 -16.25 -5.77
N GLU A 174 31.13 -17.39 -5.23
CA GLU A 174 32.56 -17.75 -5.09
C GLU A 174 33.05 -18.70 -6.20
N ALA A 175 32.16 -19.13 -7.10
CA ALA A 175 32.48 -19.97 -8.25
C ALA A 175 32.62 -19.13 -9.54
N VAL A 176 33.47 -18.11 -9.54
CA VAL A 176 34.01 -17.46 -10.76
C VAL A 176 35.47 -17.10 -10.55
#